data_AF-A0A496VSX7-F1
#
_entry.id   AF-A0A496VSX7-F1
#
_cell.length_a   1.000
_cell.length_b   1.000
_cell.length_c   1.000
_cell.angle_alpha   90.00
_cell.angle_beta   90.00
_cell.angle_gamma   90.00
#
_symmetry.space_group_name_H-M   'P 1'
#
loop_
_entity.id
_entity.type
_entity.pdbx_description
1 polymer ?
#
loop_
_entity_poly.entity_id
_entity_poly.type
_entity_poly.pdbx_seq_one_letter_code
_entity_poly.pdbx_strand_id
1 'polypeptide(L)'
;MTTITLEEEIFAELEMIARRKLTTVETLVKETLQRYLQSTDAQPPRKYSFIGIGRSGQKNISTQVEETLAKGANRIEGWSLS
;
A
#
# COMPACT_ATOMS: atom_id res chain seq x y z
N MET A 1 -16.39 -21.56 9.70
CA MET A 1 -15.13 -22.28 9.39
C MET A 1 -14.51 -21.55 8.21
N THR A 2 -13.32 -20.98 8.40
CA THR A 2 -12.62 -20.22 7.35
C THR A 2 -11.36 -20.98 7.01
N THR A 3 -11.15 -21.25 5.72
CA THR A 3 -9.94 -21.92 5.24
C THR A 3 -8.95 -20.87 4.78
N ILE A 4 -7.74 -20.89 5.32
CA ILE A 4 -6.64 -20.00 4.92
C ILE A 4 -5.56 -20.88 4.31
N THR A 5 -5.21 -20.60 3.05
CA THR A 5 -4.11 -21.27 2.36
C THR A 5 -2.81 -20.54 2.64
N LEU A 6 -1.79 -21.28 3.06
CA LEU A 6 -0.45 -20.76 3.35
C LEU A 6 0.57 -21.55 2.53
N GLU A 7 1.66 -20.90 2.18
CA GLU A 7 2.83 -21.59 1.64
C GLU A 7 3.44 -22.49 2.72
N GLU A 8 4.02 -23.62 2.29
CA GLU A 8 4.56 -24.64 3.20
C GLU A 8 5.67 -24.08 4.10
N GLU A 9 6.53 -23.21 3.55
CA GLU A 9 7.60 -22.53 4.30
C GLU A 9 7.02 -21.67 5.43
N ILE A 10 5.99 -20.88 5.14
CA ILE A 10 5.30 -20.03 6.13
C ILE A 10 4.66 -20.90 7.23
N PHE A 11 4.08 -22.04 6.86
CA PHE A 11 3.50 -22.96 7.83
C PHE A 11 4.54 -23.56 8.77
N ALA A 12 5.70 -23.96 8.23
CA ALA A 12 6.81 -24.49 9.03
C ALA A 12 7.35 -23.45 10.03
N GLU A 13 7.46 -22.18 9.61
CA GLU A 13 7.86 -21.09 10.50
C GLU A 13 6.82 -20.85 11.62
N LEU A 14 5.53 -20.87 11.29
CA LEU A 14 4.45 -20.73 12.26
C LEU A 14 4.49 -21.82 13.34
N GLU A 15 4.75 -23.08 12.95
CA GLU A 15 4.92 -24.17 13.90
C GLU A 15 6.11 -23.94 14.84
N MET A 16 7.25 -23.49 14.31
CA MET A 16 8.41 -23.17 15.14
C MET A 16 8.11 -22.07 16.15
N ILE A 17 7.40 -21.02 15.73
CA ILE A 17 7.02 -19.90 16.60
C ILE A 17 6.03 -20.37 17.67
N ALA A 18 5.05 -21.19 17.31
CA ALA A 18 4.06 -21.74 18.23
C ALA A 18 4.74 -22.59 19.33
N ARG A 19 5.69 -23.45 18.94
CA ARG A 19 6.51 -24.25 19.88
C ARG A 19 7.31 -23.36 20.84
N ARG A 20 8.00 -22.33 20.33
CA ARG A 20 8.79 -21.40 21.16
C ARG A 20 7.92 -20.63 22.16
N LYS A 21 6.68 -20.35 21.81
CA LYS A 21 5.71 -19.63 22.64
C LYS A 21 4.84 -20.54 23.53
N LEU A 22 5.07 -21.86 23.50
CA LEU A 22 4.25 -22.86 24.21
C LEU A 22 2.75 -22.71 23.93
N THR A 23 2.41 -22.40 22.67
CA THR A 23 1.03 -22.20 22.20
C THR A 23 0.76 -23.02 20.94
N THR A 24 -0.47 -23.01 20.45
CA THR A 24 -0.84 -23.68 19.19
C THR A 24 -0.77 -22.72 18.00
N VAL A 25 -0.64 -23.28 16.80
CA VAL A 25 -0.68 -22.51 15.55
C VAL A 25 -2.02 -21.77 15.42
N GLU A 26 -3.13 -22.42 15.79
CA GLU A 26 -4.47 -21.80 15.75
C GLU A 26 -4.55 -20.56 16.65
N THR A 27 -4.10 -20.66 17.90
CA THR A 27 -4.07 -19.53 18.82
C THR A 27 -3.18 -18.40 18.29
N LEU A 28 -2.00 -18.74 17.78
CA LEU A 28 -1.06 -17.78 17.20
C LEU A 28 -1.67 -17.04 15.99
N VAL A 29 -2.31 -17.76 15.07
CA VAL A 29 -2.97 -17.19 13.89
C VAL A 29 -4.12 -16.28 14.31
N LYS A 30 -4.96 -16.73 15.25
CA LYS A 30 -6.08 -15.94 15.76
C LYS A 30 -5.63 -14.64 16.40
N GLU A 31 -4.63 -14.69 17.28
CA GLU A 31 -4.06 -13.50 17.93
C GLU A 31 -3.45 -12.54 16.92
N THR A 32 -2.72 -13.07 15.92
CA THR A 32 -2.05 -12.25 14.91
C THR A 32 -3.06 -11.52 14.03
N LEU A 33 -4.09 -12.24 13.56
CA LEU A 33 -5.17 -11.64 12.78
C LEU A 33 -5.94 -10.60 13.59
N GLN A 34 -6.22 -10.88 14.86
CA GLN A 34 -6.90 -9.94 15.74
C GLN A 34 -6.09 -8.66 15.92
N ARG A 35 -4.77 -8.76 16.14
CA ARG A 35 -3.89 -7.58 16.23
C ARG A 35 -3.84 -6.80 14.92
N TYR A 36 -3.77 -7.49 13.78
CA TYR A 36 -3.77 -6.85 12.46
C TYR A 36 -5.06 -6.05 12.24
N LEU A 37 -6.22 -6.64 12.53
CA LEU A 37 -7.51 -5.96 12.40
C LEU A 37 -7.63 -4.77 13.34
N GLN A 38 -7.24 -4.91 14.61
CA GLN A 38 -7.23 -3.81 15.57
C GLN A 38 -6.28 -2.67 15.18
N SER A 39 -5.14 -3.00 14.58
CA SER A 39 -4.22 -1.99 14.03
C SER A 39 -4.78 -1.27 12.79
N THR A 40 -5.72 -1.91 12.09
CA THR A 40 -6.39 -1.32 10.92
C THR A 40 -7.51 -0.37 11.35
N ASP A 41 -8.20 -0.64 12.46
CA ASP A 41 -9.20 0.27 13.04
C ASP A 41 -8.57 1.55 13.63
N ALA A 42 -7.27 1.51 13.96
CA ALA A 42 -6.50 2.66 14.40
C ALA A 42 -5.96 3.53 13.25
N GLN A 43 -6.54 3.44 12.03
CA GLN A 43 -6.17 4.34 10.96
C GLN A 43 -6.48 5.80 11.36
N PRO A 44 -5.51 6.73 11.23
CA PRO A 44 -5.78 8.15 11.41
C PRO A 44 -6.95 8.55 10.50
N PRO A 45 -7.82 9.50 10.92
CA PRO A 45 -8.98 9.90 10.13
C PRO A 45 -8.52 10.17 8.70
N ARG A 46 -9.19 9.56 7.71
CA ARG A 46 -8.84 9.66 6.30
C ARG A 46 -8.49 11.11 5.97
N LYS A 47 -7.19 11.43 5.88
CA LYS A 47 -6.75 12.68 5.29
C LYS A 47 -7.05 12.51 3.82
N TYR A 48 -8.23 12.97 3.41
CA TYR A 48 -8.47 13.23 2.00
C TYR A 48 -7.30 14.09 1.54
N SER A 49 -6.46 13.56 0.65
CA SER A 49 -5.53 14.39 -0.09
C SER A 49 -6.37 15.53 -0.63
N PHE A 50 -6.08 16.76 -0.20
CA PHE A 50 -6.79 17.92 -0.68
C PHE A 50 -6.53 17.96 -2.19
N ILE A 51 -7.42 17.36 -2.98
CA ILE A 51 -7.38 17.49 -4.43
C ILE A 51 -7.71 18.96 -4.63
N GLY A 52 -6.67 19.76 -4.91
CA GLY A 52 -6.87 21.14 -5.32
C GLY A 52 -7.71 21.12 -6.59
N ILE A 53 -9.01 21.37 -6.47
CA ILE A 53 -9.88 21.55 -7.63
C ILE A 53 -9.56 22.93 -8.20
N GLY A 54 -8.53 22.98 -9.05
CA GLY A 54 -8.24 24.14 -9.89
C GLY A 54 -9.03 24.02 -11.19
N ARG A 55 -9.74 25.09 -11.59
CA ARG A 55 -10.31 25.18 -12.94
C ARG A 55 -9.25 25.76 -13.87
N SER A 56 -8.68 24.94 -14.75
CA SER A 56 -7.75 25.41 -15.79
C SER A 56 -8.43 26.28 -16.86
N GLY A 57 -9.77 26.20 -16.97
CA GLY A 57 -10.54 26.83 -18.06
C GLY A 57 -10.32 26.17 -19.43
N GLN A 58 -9.46 25.15 -19.51
CA GLN A 58 -9.06 24.47 -20.74
C GLN A 58 -9.60 23.04 -20.76
N LYS A 59 -10.58 22.80 -21.64
CA LYS A 59 -11.33 21.52 -21.73
C LYS A 59 -10.44 20.30 -22.03
N ASN A 60 -9.32 20.51 -22.72
CA ASN A 60 -8.45 19.43 -23.22
C ASN A 60 -7.07 19.42 -22.55
N ILE A 61 -6.89 20.11 -21.42
CA ILE A 61 -5.58 20.17 -20.77
C ILE A 61 -5.07 18.79 -20.35
N SER A 62 -5.99 17.89 -19.97
CA SER A 62 -5.65 16.51 -19.58
C SER A 62 -5.16 15.64 -20.72
N THR A 63 -5.45 16.00 -21.98
CA THR A 63 -4.99 15.24 -23.16
C THR A 63 -3.76 15.86 -23.82
N GLN A 64 -3.31 17.03 -23.33
CA GLN A 64 -2.15 17.77 -23.85
C GLN A 64 -1.08 17.95 -22.78
N VAL A 65 -1.07 17.07 -21.77
CA VAL A 65 -0.22 17.19 -20.58
C VAL A 65 1.26 17.20 -20.99
N GLU A 66 1.66 16.24 -21.81
CA GLU A 66 3.05 16.06 -22.24
C GLU A 66 3.56 17.25 -23.04
N GLU A 67 2.76 17.73 -24.00
CA GLU A 67 3.11 18.89 -24.82
C GLU A 67 3.20 20.17 -23.97
N THR A 68 2.27 20.36 -23.04
CA THR A 68 2.24 21.53 -22.15
C THR A 68 3.42 21.54 -21.21
N LEU A 69 3.75 20.39 -20.61
CA LEU A 69 4.91 20.25 -19.73
C LEU A 69 6.22 20.39 -20.50
N ALA A 70 6.32 19.86 -21.72
CA ALA A 70 7.51 20.00 -22.56
C ALA A 70 7.82 21.46 -22.92
N LYS A 71 6.81 22.31 -23.12
CA LYS A 71 6.98 23.75 -23.39
C LYS A 71 7.52 24.52 -22.18
N GLY A 72 7.15 24.12 -20.97
CA GLY A 72 7.56 24.77 -19.72
C GLY A 72 8.80 24.17 -19.07
N ALA A 73 9.19 22.95 -19.47
CA ALA A 73 10.40 22.31 -19.00
C ALA A 73 11.61 22.96 -19.66
N ASN A 74 12.21 23.95 -18.98
CA ASN A 74 13.62 24.23 -19.21
C ASN A 74 14.38 22.92 -19.02
N ARG A 75 14.89 22.35 -20.11
CA ARG A 75 15.78 21.18 -20.07
C ARG A 75 16.96 21.56 -19.19
N ILE A 76 16.95 21.15 -17.93
CA ILE A 76 18.17 21.06 -17.15
C ILE A 76 18.94 19.89 -17.79
N GLU A 77 20.05 20.20 -18.48
CA GLU A 77 20.92 19.17 -19.06
C GLU A 77 21.30 18.15 -17.97
N GLY A 78 21.08 16.86 -18.25
CA GLY A 78 21.38 15.76 -17.32
C GLY A 78 20.23 14.79 -17.04
N TRP A 79 18.99 15.11 -17.43
CA TRP A 79 17.83 14.23 -17.28
C TRP A 79 17.39 13.65 -18.63
N SER A 80 18.22 12.81 -19.22
CA SER A 80 17.79 11.86 -20.25
C SER A 80 18.17 10.47 -19.78
N LEU A 81 17.16 9.62 -19.51
CA LEU A 81 17.37 8.18 -19.43
C LEU A 81 17.68 7.72 -20.87
N SER A 82 18.92 7.31 -21.07
CA SER A 82 19.43 6.62 -22.26
C SER A 82 18.61 5.38 -22.61
#